data_AF-A0A3P7MC13-F1
#
_entry.id   AF-A0A3P7MC13-F1
#
_cell.length_a   1.000
_cell.length_b   1.000
_cell.length_c   1.000
_cell.angle_alpha   90.00
_cell.angle_beta   90.00
_cell.angle_gamma   90.00
#
_symmetry.space_group_name_H-M   'P 1'
#
loop_
_entity.id
_entity.type
_entity.pdbx_description
1 polymer ?
#
loop_
_entity_poly.entity_id
_entity_poly.type
_entity_poly.pdbx_seq_one_letter_code
_entity_poly.pdbx_strand_id
1 'polypeptide(L)' 'MRAVIAFVSLYSLVTASKLCLQAPCIPQAIDADFTFIIDASSVVSGNDFFKLKQWLLDFISQLTLTNADTQVMIL' A
#
# COMPACT_ATOMS: atom_id res chain seq x y z
N MET A 1 15.29 14.22 -42.05
CA MET A 1 13.94 14.28 -41.42
C MET A 1 13.51 12.94 -40.83
N ARG A 2 13.57 11.81 -41.55
CA ARG A 2 13.18 10.47 -41.02
C ARG A 2 14.01 10.00 -39.82
N ALA A 3 15.33 10.20 -39.83
CA ALA A 3 16.20 9.82 -38.72
C ALA A 3 15.90 10.60 -37.43
N VAL A 4 15.59 11.90 -37.55
CA VAL A 4 15.26 12.76 -36.40
C VAL A 4 13.96 12.31 -35.73
N ILE A 5 12.95 11.93 -36.52
CA ILE A 5 11.68 11.39 -35.99
C ILE A 5 11.92 10.07 -35.25
N ALA A 6 12.75 9.19 -35.79
CA ALA A 6 13.11 7.93 -35.15
C ALA A 6 13.82 8.15 -33.80
N PHE A 7 14.79 9.06 -33.74
CA PHE A 7 15.49 9.40 -32.50
C PHE A 7 14.57 10.02 -31.44
N VAL A 8 13.63 10.88 -31.82
CA VAL A 8 12.65 11.45 -30.89
C VAL A 8 11.73 10.36 -30.32
N SER A 9 11.24 9.45 -31.15
CA SER A 9 10.36 8.35 -30.70
C SER A 9 11.06 7.39 -29.73
N LEU A 10 12.34 7.09 -29.96
CA LEU A 10 13.15 6.25 -29.07
C LEU A 10 13.38 6.94 -27.72
N TYR A 11 13.58 8.26 -27.71
CA TYR A 11 13.77 9.02 -26.48
C TYR A 11 12.51 9.01 -25.59
N SER A 12 11.33 9.16 -26.19
CA SER A 12 10.03 9.12 -25.48
C SER A 12 9.72 7.75 -24.85
N LEU A 13 10.11 6.65 -25.50
CA LEU A 13 9.95 5.29 -24.96
C LEU A 13 10.85 5.04 -23.73
N VAL A 14 12.06 5.62 -23.73
CA VAL A 14 13.04 5.45 -22.64
C VAL A 14 12.68 6.27 -21.40
N THR A 15 12.00 7.42 -21.54
CA THR A 15 11.49 8.18 -20.39
C THR A 15 10.24 7.56 -19.78
N ALA A 16 9.36 6.96 -20.57
CA ALA A 16 8.17 6.27 -20.06
C ALA A 16 8.51 5.08 -19.13
N SER A 17 9.59 4.34 -19.42
CA SER A 17 10.02 3.19 -18.61
C SER A 17 10.62 3.56 -17.24
N LYS A 18 10.94 4.84 -17.01
CA LYS A 18 11.47 5.31 -15.71
C LYS A 18 10.40 5.85 -14.75
N LEU A 19 9.15 5.99 -15.19
CA LEU A 19 8.08 6.53 -14.34
C LEU A 19 7.79 5.60 -13.14
N CYS A 20 7.91 4.28 -13.33
CA CYS A 20 7.73 3.28 -12.28
C CYS A 20 8.96 3.07 -11.39
N LEU A 21 10.08 3.74 -11.67
CA LEU A 21 11.30 3.65 -10.86
C LEU A 21 11.43 4.83 -9.88
N GLN A 22 10.58 5.85 -10.00
CA GLN A 22 10.70 7.09 -9.25
C GLN A 22 9.75 7.18 -8.04
N ALA A 23 8.77 6.27 -7.96
CA ALA A 23 7.94 6.06 -6.78
C ALA A 23 7.80 4.54 -6.56
N PRO A 24 7.80 4.05 -5.30
CA PRO A 24 7.46 2.66 -5.04
C PRO A 24 6.08 2.38 -5.65
N CYS A 25 5.99 1.27 -6.38
CA CYS A 25 4.71 0.71 -6.83
C CYS A 25 3.95 0.20 -5.59
N ILE A 26 3.58 1.10 -4.68
CA ILE A 26 2.60 0.79 -3.65
C ILE A 26 1.33 0.51 -4.44
N PRO A 27 0.76 -0.71 -4.40
CA PRO A 27 -0.53 -0.96 -5.02
C PRO A 27 -1.50 0.07 -4.42
N GLN A 28 -1.94 1.06 -5.19
CA GLN A 28 -2.82 2.12 -4.69
C GLN A 28 -4.25 1.64 -4.41
N ALA A 29 -4.46 0.33 -4.43
CA ALA A 29 -5.69 -0.35 -4.06
C ALA A 29 -5.27 -1.76 -3.63
N ILE A 30 -5.07 -1.96 -2.34
CA ILE A 30 -5.03 -3.31 -1.79
C ILE A 30 -6.48 -3.78 -1.78
N ASP A 31 -6.83 -4.69 -2.70
CA ASP A 31 -8.12 -5.36 -2.74
C ASP A 31 -8.01 -6.66 -1.94
N ALA A 32 -8.23 -6.56 -0.63
CA ALA A 32 -8.15 -7.67 0.30
C ALA A 32 -8.92 -7.36 1.58
N ASP A 33 -9.56 -8.38 2.16
CA ASP A 33 -10.16 -8.30 3.49
C ASP A 33 -9.17 -8.76 4.56
N PHE A 34 -9.11 -8.03 5.68
CA PHE A 34 -8.23 -8.34 6.81
C PHE A 34 -9.04 -8.81 8.01
N THR A 35 -8.58 -9.91 8.63
CA THR A 35 -9.05 -10.33 9.95
C THR A 35 -7.89 -10.36 10.91
N PHE A 36 -7.96 -9.54 11.97
CA PHE A 36 -6.97 -9.50 13.03
C PHE A 36 -7.50 -10.23 14.25
N ILE A 37 -6.70 -11.14 14.80
CA ILE A 37 -6.95 -11.79 16.09
C ILE A 37 -5.93 -11.24 17.06
N ILE A 38 -6.38 -10.57 18.12
CA ILE A 38 -5.51 -9.87 19.06
C ILE A 38 -5.48 -10.62 20.39
N ASP A 39 -4.29 -10.97 20.85
CA ASP A 39 -4.10 -11.47 22.20
C ASP A 39 -4.31 -10.34 23.22
N ALA A 40 -5.40 -10.43 23.97
CA ALA A 40 -5.73 -9.56 25.10
C ALA A 40 -5.58 -10.27 26.46
N SER A 41 -4.82 -11.38 26.51
CA SER A 41 -4.52 -12.08 27.74
C SER A 41 -3.69 -11.19 28.69
N SER A 42 -3.71 -11.53 29.98
CA SER A 42 -2.93 -10.83 31.02
C SER A 42 -1.41 -10.99 30.86
N VAL A 43 -0.95 -11.86 29.96
CA VAL A 43 0.46 -12.01 29.62
C VAL A 43 0.96 -10.81 28.80
N VAL A 44 0.07 -10.20 28.00
CA VAL A 44 0.39 -9.01 27.23
C VAL A 44 0.31 -7.78 28.14
N SER A 45 1.42 -7.04 28.22
CA SER A 45 1.45 -5.83 29.04
C SER A 45 0.48 -4.78 28.48
N GLY A 46 -0.13 -3.96 29.35
CA GLY A 46 -1.03 -2.90 28.90
C GLY A 46 -0.35 -1.89 27.97
N ASN A 47 0.96 -1.67 28.11
CA ASN A 47 1.74 -0.81 27.24
C ASN A 47 1.95 -1.42 25.84
N ASP A 48 2.21 -2.72 25.76
CA ASP A 48 2.39 -3.38 24.47
C ASP A 48 1.04 -3.57 23.75
N PHE A 49 -0.03 -3.84 24.49
CA PHE A 49 -1.38 -3.81 23.95
C PHE A 49 -1.76 -2.41 23.41
N PHE A 50 -1.34 -1.35 24.11
CA PHE A 50 -1.53 0.02 23.63
C PHE A 50 -0.77 0.28 22.31
N LYS A 51 0.50 -0.12 22.21
CA LYS A 51 1.28 0.01 20.97
C LYS A 51 0.66 -0.78 19.81
N LEU A 52 0.16 -1.99 20.08
CA LEU A 52 -0.50 -2.82 19.07
C LEU A 52 -1.76 -2.12 18.52
N LYS A 53 -2.55 -1.47 19.39
CA LYS A 53 -3.69 -0.66 18.94
C LYS A 53 -3.26 0.54 18.09
N GLN A 54 -2.19 1.24 18.47
CA GLN A 54 -1.67 2.36 17.67
C GLN A 54 -1.22 1.88 16.29
N TRP A 55 -0.48 0.77 16.24
CA TRP A 55 -0.06 0.18 14.98
C TRP A 55 -1.25 -0.24 14.09
N LEU A 56 -2.30 -0.84 14.67
CA LEU A 56 -3.51 -1.20 13.91
C LEU A 56 -4.20 0.04 13.33
N LEU A 57 -4.28 1.13 14.10
CA LEU A 57 -4.85 2.39 13.62
C LEU A 57 -4.01 2.96 12.47
N ASP A 58 -2.68 2.98 12.62
CA ASP A 58 -1.76 3.47 11.59
C ASP A 58 -1.84 2.63 10.32
N PHE A 59 -1.95 1.30 10.45
CA PHE A 59 -2.10 0.38 9.32
C PHE A 59 -3.45 0.58 8.61
N ILE A 60 -4.56 0.55 9.34
CA ILE A 60 -5.91 0.67 8.77
C ILE A 60 -6.10 2.05 8.12
N SER A 61 -5.45 3.11 8.63
CA SER A 61 -5.50 4.45 8.05
C SER A 61 -4.94 4.55 6.62
N GLN A 62 -4.14 3.56 6.20
CA GLN A 62 -3.57 3.49 4.85
C GLN A 62 -4.47 2.74 3.86
N LEU A 63 -5.55 2.12 4.33
CA LEU A 63 -6.47 1.32 3.52
C LEU A 63 -7.65 2.16 3.02
N THR A 64 -8.18 1.78 1.86
CA THR A 64 -9.42 2.33 1.34
C THR A 64 -10.57 1.42 1.77
N LEU A 65 -11.26 1.78 2.86
CA LEU A 65 -12.31 0.97 3.45
C LEU A 65 -13.64 1.18 2.72
N THR A 66 -14.01 0.24 1.88
CA THR A 66 -15.28 0.21 1.16
C THR A 66 -15.74 -1.24 0.97
N ASN A 67 -17.04 -1.44 0.70
CA ASN A 67 -17.56 -2.77 0.37
C ASN A 67 -17.02 -3.35 -0.95
N ALA A 68 -16.32 -2.55 -1.75
CA ALA A 68 -15.79 -2.94 -3.05
C ALA A 68 -14.25 -3.09 -3.05
N ASP A 69 -13.57 -2.69 -1.98
CA ASP A 69 -12.10 -2.69 -1.89
C ASP A 69 -11.60 -3.48 -0.66
N THR A 70 -11.72 -2.93 0.54
CA THR A 70 -11.18 -3.53 1.77
C THR A 70 -12.19 -3.50 2.90
N GLN A 71 -12.38 -4.64 3.56
CA GLN A 71 -13.06 -4.74 4.84
C GLN A 71 -12.10 -5.22 5.93
N VAL A 72 -12.37 -4.82 7.18
CA VAL A 72 -11.54 -5.16 8.33
C VAL A 72 -12.42 -5.70 9.47
N MET A 73 -12.05 -6.86 10.00
CA MET A 73 -12.60 -7.45 11.21
C MET A 73 -11.51 -7.57 12.28
N ILE A 74 -11.85 -7.25 13.53
CA ILE A 74 -10.95 -7.38 14.68
C ILE A 74 -11.64 -8.26 15.73
N LEU A 75 -10.93 -9.27 16.19
CA LEU A 75 -11.34 -10.29 17.17
C LEU A 75 -10.41 -10.27 18.38
#